data_AF-A0A653NHP4-F1
#
_entry.id   AF-A0A653NHP4-F1
#
_cell.length_a   1.000
_cell.length_b   1.000
_cell.length_c   1.000
_cell.angle_alpha   90.00
_cell.angle_beta   90.00
_cell.angle_gamma   90.00
#
_symmetry.space_group_name_H-M   'P 1'
#
loop_
_entity.id
_entity.type
_entity.pdbx_description
1 polymer ?
#
loop_
_entity_poly.entity_id
_entity_poly.type
_entity_poly.pdbx_seq_one_letter_code
_entity_poly.pdbx_strand_id
1 'polypeptide(L)'
;MIRHRAILAAATAGALVLGVPTAASARTWWGWDGERHRHHAPVDPTPTPVPDETEPTAPTDEWTPEAEPTQDSAPVEDTAPVVEPEPAPAPAPDAEPGVDAAPDADASPADLSALAPDAPFVEDFTTNAVTGLVQSLYPQSWHPYPDGTSGIYAPSKTVSVHDGVMDVALGTGAGAAGTFGSSDGAWDHVGGSFSVRAKATGGDGNGAAFMLWPTSNVWSDGEIDFPEGNFEDSPSAFHHSMTPGKESDRVQVGTGVSWREWHTYKVDWVPGESVTYSVDGTVLDTVTDDVPTTPHRFMFQVGNWGEQGNLLIDWVSTTE
;
A
#
# COMPACT_ATOMS: atom_id res chain seq x y z
N MET A 1 -65.18 11.59 -27.03
CA MET A 1 -64.86 10.18 -26.78
C MET A 1 -63.66 9.78 -27.64
N ILE A 2 -62.45 9.83 -27.09
CA ILE A 2 -61.22 9.44 -27.78
C ILE A 2 -60.48 8.49 -26.84
N ARG A 3 -60.37 7.23 -27.25
CA ARG A 3 -59.71 6.15 -26.51
C ARG A 3 -58.19 6.27 -26.71
N HIS A 4 -57.46 6.58 -25.65
CA HIS A 4 -56.00 6.45 -25.63
C HIS A 4 -55.66 4.97 -25.43
N ARG A 5 -54.94 4.38 -26.38
CA ARG A 5 -54.29 3.08 -26.23
C ARG A 5 -52.98 3.30 -25.48
N ALA A 6 -52.91 2.82 -24.24
CA ALA A 6 -51.65 2.67 -23.53
C ALA A 6 -50.87 1.51 -24.17
N ILE A 7 -49.69 1.79 -24.71
CA ILE A 7 -48.72 0.76 -25.08
C ILE A 7 -47.88 0.52 -23.82
N LEU A 8 -48.08 -0.66 -23.22
CA LEU A 8 -47.29 -1.15 -22.11
C LEU A 8 -45.95 -1.65 -22.69
N ALA A 9 -44.92 -0.82 -22.62
CA ALA A 9 -43.55 -1.28 -22.87
C ALA A 9 -43.06 -1.99 -21.60
N ALA A 10 -43.03 -3.31 -21.64
CA ALA A 10 -42.39 -4.12 -20.61
C ALA A 10 -40.87 -3.91 -20.70
N ALA A 11 -40.32 -3.06 -19.82
CA ALA A 11 -38.90 -3.00 -19.58
C ALA A 11 -38.50 -4.25 -18.79
N THR A 12 -38.04 -5.29 -19.50
CA THR A 12 -37.28 -6.38 -18.90
C THR A 12 -35.98 -5.82 -18.35
N ALA A 13 -35.95 -5.58 -17.04
CA ALA A 13 -34.73 -5.36 -16.29
C ALA A 13 -33.92 -6.67 -16.28
N GLY A 14 -33.10 -6.85 -17.32
CA GLY A 14 -32.01 -7.80 -17.29
C GLY A 14 -30.92 -7.23 -16.41
N ALA A 15 -30.89 -7.66 -15.15
CA ALA A 15 -29.75 -7.44 -14.28
C ALA A 15 -28.56 -8.25 -14.84
N LEU A 16 -27.83 -7.63 -15.77
CA LEU A 16 -26.50 -8.08 -16.14
C LEU A 16 -25.59 -7.61 -15.00
N VAL A 17 -25.37 -8.48 -14.02
CA VAL A 17 -24.26 -8.34 -13.08
C VAL A 17 -22.99 -8.56 -13.90
N LEU A 18 -22.55 -7.49 -14.57
CA LEU A 18 -21.18 -7.40 -15.06
C LEU A 18 -20.32 -7.29 -13.80
N GLY A 19 -19.77 -8.41 -13.38
CA GLY A 19 -18.66 -8.39 -12.43
C GLY A 19 -17.56 -7.58 -13.08
N VAL A 20 -17.39 -6.34 -12.63
CA VAL A 20 -16.18 -5.57 -12.90
C VAL A 20 -15.06 -6.43 -12.34
N PRO A 21 -14.07 -6.86 -13.15
CA PRO A 21 -12.87 -7.45 -12.59
C PRO A 21 -12.14 -6.30 -11.88
N THR A 22 -12.54 -6.03 -10.64
CA THR A 22 -11.64 -5.41 -9.67
C THR A 22 -10.41 -6.30 -9.60
N ALA A 23 -9.22 -5.69 -9.57
CA ALA A 23 -7.95 -6.31 -9.19
C ALA A 23 -8.20 -7.59 -8.38
N ALA A 24 -7.76 -8.73 -8.94
CA ALA A 24 -8.08 -10.07 -8.47
C ALA A 24 -8.14 -10.09 -6.94
N SER A 25 -9.27 -10.54 -6.38
CA SER A 25 -9.58 -10.54 -4.94
C SER A 25 -8.32 -10.67 -4.09
N ALA A 26 -8.00 -9.63 -3.31
CA ALA A 26 -6.75 -9.44 -2.55
C ALA A 26 -6.20 -10.65 -1.77
N ARG A 27 -6.99 -11.71 -1.58
CA ARG A 27 -6.56 -13.01 -1.03
C ARG A 27 -5.59 -13.78 -1.93
N THR A 28 -5.68 -13.65 -3.25
CA THR A 28 -4.78 -14.39 -4.18
C THR A 28 -3.50 -13.63 -4.51
N TRP A 29 -3.46 -12.32 -4.27
CA TRP A 29 -2.33 -11.46 -4.63
C TRP A 29 -1.13 -11.61 -3.70
N TRP A 30 -1.34 -11.79 -2.40
CA TRP A 30 -0.25 -11.80 -1.41
C TRP A 30 0.24 -13.20 -1.02
N GLY A 31 -0.09 -14.24 -1.80
CA GLY A 31 0.42 -15.60 -1.57
C GLY A 31 0.09 -16.21 -0.20
N TRP A 32 -0.92 -15.71 0.52
CA TRP A 32 -1.28 -16.21 1.85
C TRP A 32 -2.21 -17.43 1.73
N ASP A 33 -1.63 -18.58 1.40
CA ASP A 33 -2.17 -19.87 1.86
C ASP A 33 -1.58 -20.12 3.25
N GLY A 34 -2.46 -20.24 4.26
CA GLY A 34 -2.11 -20.24 5.69
C GLY A 34 -1.31 -21.46 6.19
N GLU A 35 -0.23 -21.84 5.51
CA GLU A 35 0.63 -22.95 5.86
C GLU A 35 2.07 -22.47 6.02
N ARG A 36 2.58 -22.57 7.25
CA ARG A 36 3.91 -22.09 7.65
C ARG A 36 5.01 -22.78 6.83
N HIS A 37 5.53 -22.12 5.80
CA HIS A 37 6.70 -22.60 5.08
C HIS A 37 7.98 -22.26 5.84
N ARG A 38 8.52 -23.28 6.51
CA ARG A 38 9.90 -23.31 7.00
C ARG A 38 10.85 -23.11 5.81
N HIS A 39 11.85 -22.25 6.01
CA HIS A 39 12.93 -21.99 5.05
C HIS A 39 13.51 -23.29 4.46
N HIS A 40 13.47 -23.42 3.14
CA HIS A 40 14.21 -24.45 2.41
C HIS A 40 15.39 -23.81 1.68
N ALA A 41 16.58 -24.19 2.13
CA ALA A 41 17.86 -23.98 1.44
C ALA A 41 17.92 -24.84 0.15
N PRO A 42 18.84 -24.53 -0.80
CA PRO A 42 18.84 -25.10 -2.14
C PRO A 42 19.20 -26.59 -2.14
N VAL A 43 18.48 -27.35 -2.98
CA VAL A 43 18.68 -28.78 -3.25
C VAL A 43 19.67 -28.99 -4.39
N ASP A 44 20.64 -29.88 -4.19
CA ASP A 44 21.43 -30.54 -5.25
C ASP A 44 21.08 -32.05 -5.26
N PRO A 45 21.16 -32.77 -6.41
CA PRO A 45 20.34 -33.96 -6.62
C PRO A 45 21.05 -35.33 -6.47
N THR A 46 20.22 -36.36 -6.18
CA THR A 46 20.36 -37.81 -6.56
C THR A 46 21.09 -38.75 -5.56
N PRO A 47 20.78 -40.09 -5.46
CA PRO A 47 19.61 -40.90 -5.85
C PRO A 47 18.92 -41.69 -4.70
N THR A 48 17.71 -42.17 -5.01
CA THR A 48 16.87 -43.16 -4.32
C THR A 48 17.52 -44.53 -4.07
N PRO A 49 17.13 -45.22 -2.97
CA PRO A 49 16.68 -46.61 -3.09
C PRO A 49 15.30 -46.89 -2.45
N VAL A 50 14.71 -47.97 -2.97
CA VAL A 50 13.34 -48.54 -2.85
C VAL A 50 13.13 -49.25 -1.47
N PRO A 51 11.87 -49.51 -1.02
CA PRO A 51 11.46 -49.49 0.39
C PRO A 51 11.56 -50.85 1.09
N ASP A 52 11.46 -50.82 2.42
CA ASP A 52 11.20 -52.01 3.23
C ASP A 52 10.04 -51.74 4.21
N GLU A 53 9.08 -52.67 4.21
CA GLU A 53 7.88 -52.68 5.03
C GLU A 53 8.22 -53.13 6.46
N THR A 54 7.71 -52.46 7.49
CA THR A 54 7.26 -53.11 8.75
C THR A 54 6.60 -52.10 9.70
N GLU A 55 5.28 -52.22 9.88
CA GLU A 55 4.58 -51.88 11.14
C GLU A 55 4.96 -52.90 12.25
N PRO A 56 4.78 -52.67 13.58
CA PRO A 56 3.57 -52.07 14.17
C PRO A 56 3.66 -51.35 15.56
N THR A 57 2.47 -50.94 16.02
CA THR A 57 1.95 -50.73 17.40
C THR A 57 2.15 -49.40 18.15
N ALA A 58 1.00 -48.88 18.61
CA ALA A 58 0.78 -47.76 19.52
C ALA A 58 1.17 -48.07 20.99
N PRO A 59 1.26 -47.05 21.85
CA PRO A 59 0.22 -46.95 22.88
C PRO A 59 -0.26 -45.51 23.18
N THR A 60 -1.51 -45.48 23.64
CA THR A 60 -2.22 -44.48 24.44
C THR A 60 -1.48 -44.13 25.72
N ASP A 61 -1.57 -42.87 26.19
CA ASP A 61 -1.79 -42.63 27.62
C ASP A 61 -2.38 -41.25 27.92
N GLU A 62 -3.36 -41.30 28.81
CA GLU A 62 -4.24 -40.25 29.33
C GLU A 62 -3.49 -39.32 30.32
N TRP A 63 -3.88 -38.05 30.36
CA TRP A 63 -3.39 -37.07 31.35
C TRP A 63 -4.57 -36.40 32.04
N THR A 64 -4.68 -36.55 33.36
CA THR A 64 -5.38 -35.61 34.27
C THR A 64 -4.90 -35.83 35.72
N PRO A 65 -5.16 -34.91 36.67
CA PRO A 65 -4.18 -33.96 37.22
C PRO A 65 -3.99 -34.14 38.75
N GLU A 66 -3.09 -33.37 39.40
CA GLU A 66 -3.38 -32.84 40.75
C GLU A 66 -2.40 -31.73 41.23
N ALA A 67 -3.03 -30.67 41.77
CA ALA A 67 -2.71 -29.85 42.95
C ALA A 67 -1.46 -28.93 43.04
N GLU A 68 -1.80 -27.65 43.30
CA GLU A 68 -1.01 -26.58 43.92
C GLU A 68 -0.51 -26.93 45.34
N PRO A 69 0.40 -26.11 45.91
CA PRO A 69 -0.10 -25.27 47.01
C PRO A 69 0.47 -23.83 47.10
N THR A 70 -0.47 -22.91 47.39
CA THR A 70 -0.49 -21.80 48.37
C THR A 70 0.54 -20.65 48.35
N GLN A 71 -0.04 -19.44 48.29
CA GLN A 71 0.48 -18.14 48.73
C GLN A 71 0.68 -18.07 50.26
N ASP A 72 1.58 -17.20 50.73
CA ASP A 72 1.25 -15.96 51.47
C ASP A 72 2.51 -15.30 52.08
N SER A 73 2.66 -13.98 51.90
CA SER A 73 3.11 -12.96 52.89
C SER A 73 3.69 -11.72 52.20
N ALA A 74 2.96 -10.60 52.30
CA ALA A 74 3.39 -9.22 51.99
C ALA A 74 4.10 -8.57 53.22
N PRO A 75 4.27 -7.24 53.29
CA PRO A 75 5.22 -6.36 52.58
C PRO A 75 6.25 -5.72 53.55
N VAL A 76 7.32 -5.11 53.03
CA VAL A 76 8.21 -4.23 53.81
C VAL A 76 8.36 -2.89 53.09
N GLU A 77 7.86 -1.82 53.71
CA GLU A 77 8.24 -0.44 53.42
C GLU A 77 9.57 -0.13 54.13
N ASP A 78 10.48 0.57 53.45
CA ASP A 78 11.37 1.55 54.10
C ASP A 78 11.89 2.57 53.08
N THR A 79 12.38 3.68 53.60
CA THR A 79 12.23 5.06 53.17
C THR A 79 13.49 5.67 52.54
N ALA A 80 13.29 6.53 51.51
CA ALA A 80 14.00 7.79 51.18
C ALA A 80 15.54 7.76 50.88
N PRO A 81 16.12 8.70 50.08
CA PRO A 81 15.65 10.07 49.89
C PRO A 81 15.52 10.61 48.45
N VAL A 82 14.72 11.67 48.41
CA VAL A 82 14.46 12.62 47.33
C VAL A 82 15.75 13.26 46.82
N VAL A 83 15.96 13.21 45.51
CA VAL A 83 16.94 14.04 44.80
C VAL A 83 16.17 15.17 44.12
N GLU A 84 16.59 16.39 44.43
CA GLU A 84 16.06 17.68 43.97
C GLU A 84 16.34 17.89 42.48
N PRO A 85 15.35 18.32 41.65
CA PRO A 85 15.60 18.62 40.25
C PRO A 85 16.24 20.01 40.08
N GLU A 86 17.32 20.03 39.30
CA GLU A 86 18.08 21.21 38.86
C GLU A 86 17.20 22.18 38.02
N PRO A 87 17.35 23.51 38.13
CA PRO A 87 16.45 24.46 37.49
C PRO A 87 16.63 24.55 35.97
N ALA A 88 15.50 24.55 35.25
CA ALA A 88 15.41 24.74 33.81
C ALA A 88 15.92 26.13 33.35
N PRO A 89 16.55 26.25 32.17
CA PRO A 89 16.91 27.54 31.59
C PRO A 89 15.67 28.25 31.02
N ALA A 90 15.64 29.58 31.20
CA ALA A 90 14.56 30.50 30.83
C ALA A 90 14.32 30.61 29.31
N PRO A 91 13.11 31.03 28.87
CA PRO A 91 12.79 31.21 27.44
C PRO A 91 13.42 32.50 26.88
N ALA A 92 13.99 32.39 25.68
CA ALA A 92 14.41 33.53 24.85
C ALA A 92 13.18 34.13 24.10
N PRO A 93 13.19 35.42 23.74
CA PRO A 93 12.00 36.15 23.31
C PRO A 93 11.63 35.92 21.84
N ASP A 94 10.35 36.18 21.57
CA ASP A 94 9.67 36.20 20.27
C ASP A 94 10.51 36.76 19.11
N ALA A 95 10.54 36.01 18.00
CA ALA A 95 10.86 36.51 16.67
C ALA A 95 9.61 36.40 15.79
N GLU A 96 9.12 37.55 15.33
CA GLU A 96 8.04 37.66 14.34
C GLU A 96 8.43 37.06 12.97
N PRO A 97 7.46 36.63 12.12
CA PRO A 97 7.72 35.87 10.91
C PRO A 97 8.19 36.76 9.75
N GLY A 98 9.38 36.48 9.24
CA GLY A 98 9.95 37.10 8.04
C GLY A 98 9.78 36.22 6.81
N VAL A 99 8.87 36.64 5.92
CA VAL A 99 8.87 36.57 4.45
C VAL A 99 9.78 35.56 3.72
N ASP A 100 9.12 34.64 3.00
CA ASP A 100 9.40 34.15 1.63
C ASP A 100 10.90 34.01 1.24
N ALA A 101 11.45 32.81 1.46
CA ALA A 101 12.75 32.40 0.96
C ALA A 101 12.57 31.30 -0.11
N ALA A 102 13.06 31.60 -1.32
CA ALA A 102 13.27 30.63 -2.38
C ALA A 102 14.14 29.45 -1.88
N PRO A 103 14.01 28.23 -2.44
CA PRO A 103 14.67 27.05 -1.88
C PRO A 103 16.20 27.18 -1.96
N ASP A 104 16.84 26.89 -0.83
CA ASP A 104 18.30 26.90 -0.65
C ASP A 104 18.98 25.90 -1.58
N ALA A 105 19.96 26.38 -2.36
CA ALA A 105 20.70 25.61 -3.35
C ALA A 105 21.74 24.62 -2.75
N ASP A 106 21.63 24.28 -1.47
CA ASP A 106 22.61 23.47 -0.71
C ASP A 106 21.97 22.34 0.12
N ALA A 107 20.72 21.97 -0.20
CA ALA A 107 20.04 20.84 0.40
C ALA A 107 20.77 19.52 0.09
N SER A 108 20.93 18.66 1.10
CA SER A 108 21.46 17.30 0.91
C SER A 108 20.58 16.53 -0.10
N PRO A 109 21.10 15.56 -0.87
CA PRO A 109 20.26 14.69 -1.69
C PRO A 109 19.09 14.06 -0.92
N ALA A 110 19.28 13.77 0.38
CA ALA A 110 18.21 13.28 1.26
C ALA A 110 17.14 14.35 1.58
N ASP A 111 17.52 15.63 1.61
CA ASP A 111 16.61 16.76 1.82
C ASP A 111 15.84 17.10 0.54
N LEU A 112 16.48 16.95 -0.64
CA LEU A 112 15.81 17.10 -1.94
C LEU A 112 14.82 15.95 -2.22
N SER A 113 15.14 14.72 -1.81
CA SER A 113 14.19 13.59 -1.84
C SER A 113 13.03 13.73 -0.87
N ALA A 114 13.04 14.73 0.03
CA ALA A 114 11.93 15.03 0.93
C ALA A 114 10.99 16.10 0.36
N LEU A 115 11.45 16.95 -0.55
CA LEU A 115 10.62 17.97 -1.17
C LEU A 115 9.78 17.36 -2.28
N ALA A 116 8.50 17.75 -2.34
CA ALA A 116 7.66 17.41 -3.46
C ALA A 116 8.21 18.06 -4.75
N PRO A 117 8.15 17.36 -5.90
CA PRO A 117 8.68 17.88 -7.16
C PRO A 117 7.84 19.05 -7.67
N ASP A 118 8.42 19.91 -8.50
CA ASP A 118 7.66 20.88 -9.30
C ASP A 118 7.03 20.14 -10.50
N ALA A 119 5.76 19.75 -10.35
CA ALA A 119 5.02 18.95 -11.33
C ALA A 119 3.61 19.52 -11.57
N PRO A 120 2.98 19.23 -12.74
CA PRO A 120 1.63 19.71 -13.05
C PRO A 120 0.57 19.30 -12.02
N PHE A 121 0.72 18.11 -11.44
CA PHE A 121 -0.08 17.67 -10.29
C PHE A 121 0.85 17.24 -9.16
N VAL A 122 0.62 17.81 -7.98
CA VAL A 122 1.26 17.45 -6.71
C VAL A 122 0.20 17.57 -5.62
N GLU A 123 0.15 16.59 -4.73
CA GLU A 123 -0.59 16.68 -3.47
C GLU A 123 0.37 16.40 -2.31
N ASP A 124 0.43 17.33 -1.35
CA ASP A 124 1.36 17.38 -0.21
C ASP A 124 0.68 17.24 1.17
N PHE A 125 -0.63 16.95 1.18
CA PHE A 125 -1.43 16.58 2.34
C PHE A 125 -1.37 17.57 3.51
N THR A 126 -1.29 18.87 3.21
CA THR A 126 -1.17 19.95 4.21
C THR A 126 -2.45 20.28 4.99
N THR A 127 -3.62 19.81 4.54
CA THR A 127 -4.90 20.02 5.23
C THR A 127 -5.28 18.82 6.11
N ASN A 128 -5.19 18.97 7.43
CA ASN A 128 -5.59 17.91 8.36
C ASN A 128 -7.04 17.43 8.13
N ALA A 129 -7.22 16.12 8.07
CA ALA A 129 -8.51 15.47 7.86
C ALA A 129 -8.62 14.20 8.72
N VAL A 130 -9.59 14.16 9.61
CA VAL A 130 -9.90 12.91 10.32
C VAL A 130 -10.52 11.89 9.36
N THR A 131 -10.43 10.62 9.72
CA THR A 131 -11.06 9.50 9.03
C THR A 131 -12.53 9.79 8.69
N GLY A 132 -12.91 9.49 7.45
CA GLY A 132 -14.24 9.76 6.90
C GLY A 132 -14.40 11.15 6.27
N LEU A 133 -13.46 12.09 6.46
CA LEU A 133 -13.52 13.43 5.85
C LEU A 133 -12.52 13.64 4.70
N VAL A 134 -11.53 12.76 4.53
CA VAL A 134 -10.42 12.96 3.57
C VAL A 134 -10.92 13.26 2.16
N GLN A 135 -11.83 12.46 1.61
CA GLN A 135 -12.37 12.70 0.26
C GLN A 135 -13.02 14.08 0.10
N SER A 136 -13.72 14.56 1.14
CA SER A 136 -14.41 15.86 1.09
C SER A 136 -13.45 17.05 1.15
N LEU A 137 -12.29 16.87 1.79
CA LEU A 137 -11.25 17.88 1.93
C LEU A 137 -10.21 17.83 0.81
N TYR A 138 -10.06 16.68 0.15
CA TYR A 138 -9.18 16.45 -0.99
C TYR A 138 -9.93 16.05 -2.27
N PRO A 139 -10.99 16.78 -2.69
CA PRO A 139 -11.81 16.39 -3.84
C PRO A 139 -11.08 16.51 -5.18
N GLN A 140 -9.89 17.10 -5.20
CA GLN A 140 -9.04 17.31 -6.38
C GLN A 140 -7.75 16.48 -6.33
N SER A 141 -7.66 15.53 -5.40
CA SER A 141 -6.43 14.78 -5.20
C SER A 141 -6.67 13.32 -4.82
N TRP A 142 -7.81 13.02 -4.17
CA TRP A 142 -8.11 11.69 -3.64
C TRP A 142 -9.50 11.19 -4.02
N HIS A 143 -9.51 10.06 -4.73
CA HIS A 143 -10.72 9.36 -5.17
C HIS A 143 -10.75 7.94 -4.58
N PRO A 144 -11.24 7.77 -3.33
CA PRO A 144 -11.26 6.48 -2.67
C PRO A 144 -12.23 5.52 -3.35
N TYR A 145 -11.90 4.23 -3.29
CA TYR A 145 -12.88 3.20 -3.58
C TYR A 145 -14.04 3.25 -2.57
N PRO A 146 -15.27 2.95 -2.99
CA PRO A 146 -16.39 2.85 -2.06
C PRO A 146 -16.11 1.83 -0.95
N ASP A 147 -16.55 2.14 0.27
CA ASP A 147 -16.49 1.19 1.38
C ASP A 147 -17.20 -0.14 1.03
N GLY A 148 -16.57 -1.25 1.40
CA GLY A 148 -17.01 -2.60 1.09
C GLY A 148 -16.52 -3.14 -0.25
N THR A 149 -15.80 -2.35 -1.04
CA THR A 149 -15.20 -2.83 -2.31
C THR A 149 -14.28 -4.03 -2.04
N SER A 150 -14.43 -5.07 -2.85
CA SER A 150 -13.75 -6.37 -2.71
C SER A 150 -13.95 -7.05 -1.33
N GLY A 151 -14.95 -6.60 -0.55
CA GLY A 151 -15.23 -7.10 0.78
C GLY A 151 -14.20 -6.72 1.85
N ILE A 152 -13.17 -5.93 1.52
CA ILE A 152 -12.08 -5.60 2.44
C ILE A 152 -11.76 -4.10 2.52
N TYR A 153 -12.02 -3.33 1.46
CA TYR A 153 -11.62 -1.93 1.41
C TYR A 153 -12.68 -1.06 2.07
N ALA A 154 -12.25 -0.27 3.06
CA ALA A 154 -13.07 0.77 3.66
C ALA A 154 -12.22 2.02 3.93
N PRO A 155 -11.81 2.75 2.88
CA PRO A 155 -10.94 3.93 3.03
C PRO A 155 -11.52 4.98 3.98
N SER A 156 -12.86 5.08 4.07
CA SER A 156 -13.52 6.00 4.99
C SER A 156 -13.28 5.69 6.47
N LYS A 157 -12.71 4.51 6.79
CA LYS A 157 -12.42 4.02 8.14
C LYS A 157 -10.94 3.88 8.44
N THR A 158 -10.07 4.01 7.44
CA THR A 158 -8.64 3.73 7.58
C THR A 158 -7.76 4.91 7.18
N VAL A 159 -8.23 5.78 6.28
CA VAL A 159 -7.44 6.90 5.77
C VAL A 159 -7.72 8.18 6.57
N SER A 160 -6.67 8.85 6.99
CA SER A 160 -6.69 10.20 7.58
C SER A 160 -5.56 11.04 6.98
N VAL A 161 -5.53 12.33 7.30
CA VAL A 161 -4.42 13.23 6.97
C VAL A 161 -4.07 14.04 8.20
N HIS A 162 -2.79 14.04 8.57
CA HIS A 162 -2.27 14.87 9.64
C HIS A 162 -0.78 15.10 9.46
N ASP A 163 -0.25 16.18 10.03
CA ASP A 163 1.19 16.46 10.08
C ASP A 163 1.89 16.42 8.69
N GLY A 164 1.17 16.80 7.63
CA GLY A 164 1.67 16.83 6.26
C GLY A 164 1.74 15.46 5.57
N VAL A 165 1.06 14.43 6.08
CA VAL A 165 1.02 13.11 5.44
C VAL A 165 -0.41 12.57 5.35
N MET A 166 -0.72 11.83 4.29
CA MET A 166 -1.81 10.87 4.30
C MET A 166 -1.38 9.65 5.11
N ASP A 167 -2.16 9.30 6.13
CA ASP A 167 -1.95 8.14 6.99
C ASP A 167 -3.06 7.11 6.77
N VAL A 168 -2.65 5.90 6.40
CA VAL A 168 -3.50 4.72 6.31
C VAL A 168 -3.23 3.78 7.49
N ALA A 169 -4.18 3.72 8.43
CA ALA A 169 -4.10 2.87 9.60
C ALA A 169 -4.24 1.37 9.23
N LEU A 170 -3.27 0.57 9.66
CA LEU A 170 -3.15 -0.88 9.41
C LEU A 170 -3.56 -1.71 10.63
N GLY A 171 -3.87 -2.99 10.43
CA GLY A 171 -4.29 -3.89 11.51
C GLY A 171 -5.66 -3.55 12.11
N THR A 172 -6.46 -2.73 11.43
CA THR A 172 -7.81 -2.29 11.87
C THR A 172 -8.93 -3.25 11.46
N GLY A 173 -8.61 -4.27 10.67
CA GLY A 173 -9.57 -5.20 10.06
C GLY A 173 -10.18 -4.71 8.74
N ALA A 174 -9.81 -3.50 8.27
CA ALA A 174 -10.15 -2.96 6.96
C ALA A 174 -8.89 -2.52 6.19
N GLY A 175 -8.94 -2.61 4.86
CA GLY A 175 -7.90 -2.09 3.97
C GLY A 175 -8.30 -0.75 3.36
N ALA A 176 -7.44 -0.20 2.50
CA ALA A 176 -7.75 0.99 1.72
C ALA A 176 -7.36 0.81 0.25
N ALA A 177 -8.09 1.46 -0.63
CA ALA A 177 -7.75 1.60 -2.03
C ALA A 177 -8.31 2.91 -2.56
N GLY A 178 -7.63 3.53 -3.53
CA GLY A 178 -8.12 4.73 -4.18
C GLY A 178 -7.10 5.36 -5.12
N THR A 179 -7.61 6.25 -5.95
CA THR A 179 -6.89 6.89 -7.05
C THR A 179 -6.45 8.30 -6.67
N PHE A 180 -5.25 8.67 -7.09
CA PHE A 180 -4.71 10.02 -6.97
C PHE A 180 -4.95 10.82 -8.24
N GLY A 181 -5.09 12.13 -8.09
CA GLY A 181 -5.21 13.07 -9.20
C GLY A 181 -6.38 14.03 -9.07
N SER A 182 -6.41 15.02 -9.95
CA SER A 182 -7.54 15.94 -10.09
C SER A 182 -8.77 15.22 -10.62
N SER A 183 -9.96 15.79 -10.38
CA SER A 183 -11.22 15.19 -10.86
C SER A 183 -11.26 14.97 -12.37
N ASP A 184 -10.50 15.77 -13.12
CA ASP A 184 -10.44 15.74 -14.57
C ASP A 184 -9.22 14.96 -15.09
N GLY A 185 -8.17 14.80 -14.26
CA GLY A 185 -6.89 14.21 -14.68
C GLY A 185 -6.57 12.83 -14.11
N ALA A 186 -7.32 12.35 -13.11
CA ALA A 186 -6.95 11.12 -12.38
C ALA A 186 -7.06 9.82 -13.18
N TRP A 187 -7.77 9.80 -14.31
CA TRP A 187 -8.21 8.55 -14.95
C TRP A 187 -7.64 8.33 -16.35
N ASP A 188 -7.05 9.32 -17.00
CA ASP A 188 -6.81 9.24 -18.45
C ASP A 188 -5.34 9.41 -18.86
N HIS A 189 -4.40 9.11 -17.96
CA HIS A 189 -2.98 9.26 -18.25
C HIS A 189 -2.50 8.27 -19.32
N VAL A 190 -1.78 8.76 -20.33
CA VAL A 190 -1.13 7.96 -21.38
C VAL A 190 0.34 8.35 -21.44
N GLY A 191 1.13 7.80 -20.51
CA GLY A 191 2.52 8.18 -20.30
C GLY A 191 2.70 9.23 -19.21
N GLY A 192 3.96 9.57 -18.97
CA GLY A 192 4.37 10.57 -18.00
C GLY A 192 5.15 9.98 -16.82
N SER A 193 5.37 10.81 -15.80
CA SER A 193 6.03 10.43 -14.56
C SER A 193 5.00 10.29 -13.44
N PHE A 194 5.13 9.25 -12.62
CA PHE A 194 4.29 8.99 -11.46
C PHE A 194 5.19 8.76 -10.28
N SER A 195 5.02 9.53 -9.22
CA SER A 195 5.90 9.45 -8.07
C SER A 195 5.14 9.53 -6.77
N VAL A 196 5.66 8.82 -5.79
CA VAL A 196 5.16 8.83 -4.42
C VAL A 196 6.33 8.79 -3.46
N ARG A 197 6.25 9.60 -2.40
CA ARG A 197 7.11 9.47 -1.24
C ARG A 197 6.36 8.80 -0.11
N ALA A 198 6.81 7.60 0.26
CA ALA A 198 6.09 6.77 1.22
C ALA A 198 7.04 6.07 2.20
N LYS A 199 6.50 5.71 3.37
CA LYS A 199 7.09 4.77 4.32
C LYS A 199 5.99 4.01 5.06
N ALA A 200 6.33 2.88 5.67
CA ALA A 200 5.45 2.18 6.60
C ALA A 200 6.09 2.02 7.99
N THR A 201 5.29 2.21 9.04
CA THR A 201 5.67 1.94 10.43
C THR A 201 4.85 0.78 10.97
N GLY A 202 5.48 -0.36 11.27
CA GLY A 202 4.77 -1.58 11.65
C GLY A 202 4.05 -2.26 10.47
N GLY A 203 2.92 -2.91 10.71
CA GLY A 203 2.14 -3.55 9.65
C GLY A 203 2.70 -4.87 9.11
N ASP A 204 3.62 -5.53 9.83
CA ASP A 204 4.20 -6.81 9.41
C ASP A 204 3.12 -7.83 8.99
N GLY A 205 3.37 -8.55 7.91
CA GLY A 205 2.43 -9.48 7.31
C GLY A 205 1.37 -8.82 6.41
N ASN A 206 1.31 -7.49 6.36
CA ASN A 206 0.56 -6.72 5.36
C ASN A 206 1.52 -6.14 4.31
N GLY A 207 0.99 -5.48 3.28
CA GLY A 207 1.75 -4.85 2.22
C GLY A 207 0.92 -3.85 1.43
N ALA A 208 1.59 -3.02 0.64
CA ALA A 208 0.96 -2.06 -0.25
C ALA A 208 1.38 -2.33 -1.69
N ALA A 209 0.51 -1.98 -2.63
CA ALA A 209 0.80 -1.88 -4.05
C ALA A 209 0.37 -0.50 -4.54
N PHE A 210 1.32 0.34 -4.94
CA PHE A 210 1.06 1.52 -5.75
C PHE A 210 1.09 1.12 -7.20
N MET A 211 0.15 1.58 -8.02
CA MET A 211 -0.07 1.00 -9.33
C MET A 211 -0.52 2.04 -10.37
N LEU A 212 -0.07 1.80 -11.60
CA LEU A 212 -0.75 2.25 -12.80
C LEU A 212 -1.66 1.12 -13.25
N TRP A 213 -2.95 1.33 -13.10
CA TRP A 213 -3.97 0.36 -13.49
C TRP A 213 -4.77 0.89 -14.68
N PRO A 214 -5.11 0.05 -15.68
CA PRO A 214 -5.72 0.51 -16.90
C PRO A 214 -7.16 0.95 -16.63
N THR A 215 -7.55 2.07 -17.20
CA THR A 215 -8.87 2.68 -16.96
C THR A 215 -10.00 1.85 -17.56
N SER A 216 -9.69 1.03 -18.57
CA SER A 216 -10.59 0.00 -19.10
C SER A 216 -10.95 -1.09 -18.08
N ASN A 217 -10.13 -1.26 -17.03
CA ASN A 217 -10.13 -2.38 -16.10
C ASN A 217 -9.88 -3.75 -16.77
N VAL A 218 -9.21 -3.78 -17.91
CA VAL A 218 -8.73 -5.01 -18.54
C VAL A 218 -7.26 -5.20 -18.16
N TRP A 219 -6.93 -6.25 -17.42
CA TRP A 219 -5.56 -6.47 -16.93
C TRP A 219 -4.52 -6.52 -18.05
N SER A 220 -4.85 -7.15 -19.19
CA SER A 220 -3.97 -7.22 -20.36
C SER A 220 -3.80 -5.89 -21.11
N ASP A 221 -4.50 -4.82 -20.71
CA ASP A 221 -4.17 -3.47 -21.19
C ASP A 221 -2.91 -2.89 -20.49
N GLY A 222 -2.38 -3.60 -19.49
CA GLY A 222 -1.14 -3.30 -18.78
C GLY A 222 -1.38 -3.04 -17.30
N GLU A 223 -0.66 -3.69 -16.40
CA GLU A 223 -0.58 -3.32 -14.99
C GLU A 223 0.90 -3.10 -14.63
N ILE A 224 1.15 -1.98 -13.95
CA ILE A 224 2.49 -1.66 -13.44
C ILE A 224 2.33 -1.35 -11.96
N ASP A 225 2.92 -2.19 -11.11
CA ASP A 225 2.94 -1.98 -9.66
C ASP A 225 4.31 -1.49 -9.23
N PHE A 226 4.39 -0.27 -8.69
CA PHE A 226 5.61 0.25 -8.08
C PHE A 226 5.35 1.44 -7.14
N PRO A 227 5.79 1.36 -5.86
CA PRO A 227 6.33 0.18 -5.18
C PRO A 227 5.24 -0.82 -4.77
N GLU A 228 5.58 -2.10 -4.79
CA GLU A 228 4.76 -3.16 -4.21
C GLU A 228 5.58 -4.09 -3.31
N GLY A 229 5.02 -4.47 -2.16
CA GLY A 229 5.58 -5.51 -1.32
C GLY A 229 5.03 -5.53 0.10
N ASN A 230 5.37 -6.58 0.84
CA ASN A 230 5.13 -6.68 2.27
C ASN A 230 5.97 -5.67 3.05
N PHE A 231 5.46 -5.17 4.19
CA PHE A 231 6.11 -4.07 4.93
C PHE A 231 7.36 -4.50 5.71
N GLU A 232 7.50 -5.79 6.02
CA GLU A 232 8.70 -6.40 6.60
C GLU A 232 9.81 -6.66 5.57
N ASP A 233 9.48 -6.61 4.27
CA ASP A 233 10.38 -6.90 3.17
C ASP A 233 10.77 -5.62 2.39
N SER A 234 11.63 -5.80 1.39
CA SER A 234 11.97 -4.74 0.43
C SER A 234 10.92 -4.70 -0.71
N PRO A 235 10.32 -3.54 -1.03
CA PRO A 235 9.40 -3.47 -2.15
C PRO A 235 10.10 -3.71 -3.50
N SER A 236 9.33 -4.08 -4.50
CA SER A 236 9.75 -4.25 -5.89
C SER A 236 8.84 -3.50 -6.84
N ALA A 237 9.28 -3.32 -8.08
CA ALA A 237 8.38 -3.11 -9.20
C ALA A 237 7.92 -4.47 -9.75
N PHE A 238 6.66 -4.57 -10.13
CA PHE A 238 6.12 -5.67 -10.93
C PHE A 238 5.51 -5.12 -12.22
N HIS A 239 6.13 -5.48 -13.34
CA HIS A 239 5.68 -5.11 -14.68
C HIS A 239 4.98 -6.30 -15.30
N HIS A 240 3.66 -6.28 -15.33
CA HIS A 240 2.84 -7.42 -15.71
C HIS A 240 2.75 -7.61 -17.23
N SER A 241 2.71 -8.87 -17.68
CA SER A 241 2.55 -9.22 -19.09
C SER A 241 1.21 -8.72 -19.62
N MET A 242 1.21 -8.08 -20.79
CA MET A 242 0.00 -7.66 -21.49
C MET A 242 -0.60 -8.77 -22.35
N THR A 243 -0.05 -9.98 -22.32
CA THR A 243 -0.61 -11.14 -23.05
C THR A 243 -1.88 -11.64 -22.34
N PRO A 244 -3.06 -11.65 -23.00
CA PRO A 244 -4.30 -12.11 -22.38
C PRO A 244 -4.21 -13.55 -21.85
N GLY A 245 -4.58 -13.74 -20.59
CA GLY A 245 -4.52 -15.01 -19.87
C GLY A 245 -3.13 -15.35 -19.30
N LYS A 246 -2.16 -14.44 -19.38
CA LYS A 246 -0.82 -14.56 -18.80
C LYS A 246 -0.44 -13.35 -17.95
N GLU A 247 -1.41 -12.57 -17.52
CA GLU A 247 -1.15 -11.29 -16.85
C GLU A 247 -0.41 -11.47 -15.51
N SER A 248 -0.44 -12.66 -14.89
CA SER A 248 0.38 -12.98 -13.70
C SER A 248 1.88 -13.12 -13.96
N ASP A 249 2.27 -13.39 -15.22
CA ASP A 249 3.68 -13.39 -15.63
C ASP A 249 4.18 -11.94 -15.59
N ARG A 250 5.37 -11.71 -15.06
CA ARG A 250 5.87 -10.35 -14.83
C ARG A 250 7.38 -10.26 -14.77
N VAL A 251 7.91 -9.10 -15.11
CA VAL A 251 9.28 -8.70 -14.75
C VAL A 251 9.23 -8.13 -13.34
N GLN A 252 10.12 -8.60 -12.46
CA GLN A 252 10.28 -8.07 -11.11
C GLN A 252 11.60 -7.30 -11.01
N VAL A 253 11.54 -6.06 -10.53
CA VAL A 253 12.71 -5.21 -10.30
C VAL A 253 12.78 -4.87 -8.82
N GLY A 254 13.74 -5.46 -8.10
CA GLY A 254 13.90 -5.23 -6.66
C GLY A 254 14.47 -3.83 -6.36
N THR A 255 13.92 -3.16 -5.35
CA THR A 255 14.43 -1.84 -4.93
C THR A 255 15.68 -1.94 -4.06
N GLY A 256 15.76 -2.96 -3.21
CA GLY A 256 16.82 -3.09 -2.21
C GLY A 256 16.68 -2.15 -1.02
N VAL A 257 15.64 -1.30 -0.98
CA VAL A 257 15.36 -0.38 0.14
C VAL A 257 14.33 -0.97 1.10
N SER A 258 14.10 -0.32 2.25
CA SER A 258 13.12 -0.78 3.23
C SER A 258 11.93 0.16 3.28
N TRP A 259 10.72 -0.39 3.47
CA TRP A 259 9.55 0.43 3.82
C TRP A 259 9.72 1.23 5.11
N ARG A 260 10.69 0.87 5.97
CA ARG A 260 10.91 1.50 7.28
C ARG A 260 11.51 2.91 7.20
N GLU A 261 11.98 3.31 6.02
CA GLU A 261 12.54 4.62 5.75
C GLU A 261 11.71 5.34 4.69
N TRP A 262 11.82 6.68 4.64
CA TRP A 262 11.19 7.45 3.58
C TRP A 262 11.96 7.27 2.28
N HIS A 263 11.25 6.84 1.25
CA HIS A 263 11.80 6.75 -0.10
C HIS A 263 10.86 7.39 -1.11
N THR A 264 11.45 7.98 -2.14
CA THR A 264 10.73 8.44 -3.33
C THR A 264 10.79 7.37 -4.39
N TYR A 265 9.65 6.82 -4.75
CA TYR A 265 9.51 5.83 -5.81
C TYR A 265 8.94 6.51 -7.04
N LYS A 266 9.51 6.22 -8.21
CA LYS A 266 9.10 6.85 -9.46
C LYS A 266 9.03 5.86 -10.62
N VAL A 267 7.93 5.97 -11.35
CA VAL A 267 7.72 5.35 -12.66
C VAL A 267 7.81 6.45 -13.72
N ASP A 268 8.68 6.29 -14.71
CA ASP A 268 8.72 7.09 -15.93
C ASP A 268 8.23 6.22 -17.09
N TRP A 269 7.08 6.55 -17.66
CA TRP A 269 6.41 5.75 -18.70
C TRP A 269 6.35 6.50 -20.02
N VAL A 270 6.99 5.93 -21.05
CA VAL A 270 6.88 6.36 -22.45
C VAL A 270 6.02 5.35 -23.20
N PRO A 271 4.78 5.71 -23.60
CA PRO A 271 3.80 4.78 -24.16
C PRO A 271 4.34 3.95 -25.34
N GLY A 272 4.24 2.63 -25.23
CA GLY A 272 4.69 1.67 -26.24
C GLY A 272 6.21 1.59 -26.44
N GLU A 273 7.01 2.28 -25.62
CA GLU A 273 8.47 2.32 -25.77
C GLU A 273 9.19 1.81 -24.52
N SER A 274 8.94 2.42 -23.35
CA SER A 274 9.62 1.99 -22.12
C SER A 274 8.89 2.38 -20.84
N VAL A 275 9.21 1.66 -19.77
CA VAL A 275 8.90 2.03 -18.38
C VAL A 275 10.19 1.95 -17.58
N THR A 276 10.58 3.06 -16.96
CA THR A 276 11.77 3.16 -16.12
C THR A 276 11.36 3.29 -14.65
N TYR A 277 11.97 2.47 -13.80
CA TYR A 277 11.73 2.47 -12.36
C TYR A 277 12.92 3.11 -11.64
N SER A 278 12.66 4.00 -10.70
CA SER A 278 13.71 4.61 -9.88
C SER A 278 13.31 4.78 -8.43
N VAL A 279 14.30 4.73 -7.55
CA VAL A 279 14.17 5.03 -6.11
C VAL A 279 15.19 6.10 -5.75
N ASP A 280 14.73 7.15 -5.07
CA ASP A 280 15.56 8.28 -4.62
C ASP A 280 16.44 8.86 -5.74
N GLY A 281 15.87 8.96 -6.95
CA GLY A 281 16.55 9.46 -8.14
C GLY A 281 17.53 8.48 -8.79
N THR A 282 17.70 7.28 -8.25
CA THR A 282 18.54 6.23 -8.85
C THR A 282 17.68 5.29 -9.69
N VAL A 283 18.00 5.18 -10.98
CA VAL A 283 17.36 4.21 -11.88
C VAL A 283 17.72 2.79 -11.46
N LEU A 284 16.70 1.97 -11.26
CA LEU A 284 16.83 0.54 -10.96
C LEU A 284 16.92 -0.27 -12.26
N ASP A 285 15.96 -0.06 -13.16
CA ASP A 285 15.88 -0.73 -14.46
C ASP A 285 14.94 0.01 -15.42
N THR A 286 15.05 -0.32 -16.71
CA THR A 286 14.15 0.12 -17.78
C THR A 286 13.63 -1.09 -18.54
N VAL A 287 12.31 -1.29 -18.51
CA VAL A 287 11.60 -2.37 -19.23
C VAL A 287 11.07 -1.81 -20.55
N THR A 288 11.25 -2.56 -21.64
CA THR A 288 10.84 -2.16 -23.01
C THR A 288 9.84 -3.13 -23.66
N ASP A 289 9.43 -4.17 -22.95
CA ASP A 289 8.40 -5.13 -23.36
C ASP A 289 7.12 -4.85 -22.55
N ASP A 290 5.96 -5.29 -23.06
CA ASP A 290 4.64 -5.13 -22.39
C ASP A 290 4.34 -3.68 -21.93
N VAL A 291 4.84 -2.68 -22.67
CA VAL A 291 4.67 -1.27 -22.35
C VAL A 291 3.28 -0.78 -22.76
N PRO A 292 2.45 -0.28 -21.82
CA PRO A 292 1.09 0.11 -22.14
C PRO A 292 1.02 1.32 -23.07
N THR A 293 -0.10 1.43 -23.80
CA THR A 293 -0.40 2.54 -24.74
C THR A 293 -1.80 3.13 -24.54
N THR A 294 -2.54 2.62 -23.56
CA THR A 294 -3.92 2.99 -23.24
C THR A 294 -3.99 3.82 -21.96
N PRO A 295 -5.11 4.50 -21.68
CA PRO A 295 -5.24 5.29 -20.46
C PRO A 295 -5.14 4.47 -19.17
N HIS A 296 -4.39 4.98 -18.20
CA HIS A 296 -4.18 4.41 -16.86
C HIS A 296 -4.48 5.45 -15.77
N ARG A 297 -4.67 4.95 -14.54
CA ARG A 297 -4.82 5.76 -13.33
C ARG A 297 -3.74 5.43 -12.32
N PHE A 298 -3.24 6.44 -11.61
CA PHE A 298 -2.31 6.23 -10.50
C PHE A 298 -3.06 6.03 -9.20
N MET A 299 -2.91 4.87 -8.58
CA MET A 299 -3.67 4.49 -7.40
C MET A 299 -2.83 3.64 -6.44
N PHE A 300 -3.36 3.34 -5.26
CA PHE A 300 -2.77 2.32 -4.39
C PHE A 300 -3.81 1.40 -3.77
N GLN A 301 -3.34 0.28 -3.23
CA GLN A 301 -4.11 -0.66 -2.42
C GLN A 301 -3.27 -1.12 -1.21
N VAL A 302 -3.94 -1.38 -0.08
CA VAL A 302 -3.36 -2.00 1.12
C VAL A 302 -4.35 -3.00 1.74
N GLY A 303 -3.84 -4.13 2.21
CA GLY A 303 -4.63 -5.22 2.77
C GLY A 303 -5.30 -4.90 4.10
N ASN A 304 -6.19 -5.79 4.55
CA ASN A 304 -6.92 -5.67 5.81
C ASN A 304 -6.43 -6.63 6.92
N TRP A 305 -5.23 -7.17 6.76
CA TRP A 305 -4.60 -8.17 7.63
C TRP A 305 -3.26 -7.65 8.17
N GLY A 306 -2.47 -8.53 8.78
CA GLY A 306 -1.18 -8.19 9.37
C GLY A 306 -1.31 -7.45 10.71
N GLU A 307 -0.15 -7.08 11.24
CA GLU A 307 -0.02 -6.37 12.50
C GLU A 307 -0.47 -4.91 12.40
N GLN A 308 -0.57 -4.24 13.56
CA GLN A 308 -0.86 -2.81 13.61
C GLN A 308 0.31 -1.99 13.05
N GLY A 309 -0.04 -0.85 12.46
CA GLY A 309 0.93 0.07 11.88
C GLY A 309 0.27 1.15 11.03
N ASN A 310 1.07 1.81 10.22
CA ASN A 310 0.65 2.90 9.34
C ASN A 310 1.41 2.82 8.02
N LEU A 311 0.73 3.01 6.90
CA LEU A 311 1.34 3.43 5.65
C LEU A 311 1.21 4.95 5.58
N LEU A 312 2.34 5.64 5.51
CA LEU A 312 2.43 7.09 5.49
C LEU A 312 2.87 7.54 4.10
N ILE A 313 2.14 8.49 3.54
CA ILE A 313 2.39 9.07 2.22
C ILE A 313 2.58 10.57 2.42
N ASP A 314 3.78 11.05 2.12
CA ASP A 314 4.16 12.46 2.27
C ASP A 314 3.62 13.30 1.12
N TRP A 315 3.85 12.83 -0.11
CA TRP A 315 3.29 13.45 -1.29
C TRP A 315 3.15 12.46 -2.44
N VAL A 316 2.29 12.82 -3.38
CA VAL A 316 2.16 12.15 -4.69
C VAL A 316 2.26 13.20 -5.80
N SER A 317 2.81 12.80 -6.95
CA SER A 317 2.90 13.69 -8.10
C SER A 317 2.72 12.94 -9.41
N THR A 318 2.14 13.61 -10.41
CA THR A 318 2.07 13.10 -11.77
C THR A 318 2.44 14.18 -12.80
N THR A 319 2.98 13.74 -13.94
CA THR A 319 3.22 14.58 -15.12
C THR A 319 2.57 13.94 -16.35
N GLU A 320 2.29 14.75 -17.37
CA GLU A 320 1.92 14.30 -18.72
C GLU A 320 2.94 14.80 -19.75
#